data_AF-A0A2U1VLC8-F1
#
_entry.id   AF-A0A2U1VLC8-F1
#
_cell.length_a   1.000
_cell.length_b   1.000
_cell.length_c   1.000
_cell.angle_alpha   90.00
_cell.angle_beta   90.00
_cell.angle_gamma   90.00
#
_symmetry.space_group_name_H-M   'P 1'
#
loop_
_entity.id
_entity.type
_entity.pdbx_description
1 polymer ?
#
loop_
_entity_poly.entity_id
_entity_poly.type
_entity_poly.pdbx_seq_one_letter_code
_entity_poly.pdbx_strand_id
1 'polypeptide(L)'
;MLTGFTSPLTPEGRSSLAPAPPWHYAGWLFSIDYELDAGTAAAFLPDGFGTATGRATVHFADWQATSDGSELLDPVYAQYRECFVLVEAERAGSPVSFCPFIYVDQDVSLIRGWLQGLPKKLGSVWLTRSYPVDHVAGAPSRAGTRLGASLAVKDRRLAQAALTLTGGEGRHLGLLARPTYGLFGLPSIVGGAKPAEPQLVRMVADAKEFGPFYAADAEVELYPSPRDELAMLAPKRVLEASAGYFAMTVTQVAAG
;
A
#
# COMPACT_ATOMS: atom_id res chain seq x y z
N MET A 1 -25.06 -21.74 15.55
CA MET A 1 -23.66 -21.28 15.65
C MET A 1 -23.54 -20.00 14.84
N LEU A 2 -22.71 -19.04 15.27
CA LEU A 2 -22.44 -17.84 14.49
C LEU A 2 -21.38 -18.17 13.42
N THR A 3 -21.52 -17.59 12.23
CA THR A 3 -20.64 -17.80 11.07
C THR A 3 -20.09 -16.46 10.56
N GLY A 4 -19.08 -16.51 9.69
CA GLY A 4 -18.39 -15.34 9.15
C GLY A 4 -16.88 -15.53 9.08
N PHE A 5 -16.22 -14.79 8.20
CA PHE A 5 -14.75 -14.82 8.08
C PHE A 5 -14.10 -13.83 9.05
N THR A 6 -14.53 -12.57 9.03
CA THR A 6 -14.17 -11.58 10.04
C THR A 6 -15.36 -11.26 10.95
N SER A 7 -15.08 -10.57 12.05
CA SER A 7 -16.13 -10.01 12.90
C SER A 7 -17.00 -8.99 12.16
N PRO A 8 -18.24 -8.77 12.63
CA PRO A 8 -18.98 -9.62 13.57
C PRO A 8 -19.39 -10.98 12.98
N LEU A 9 -19.33 -12.03 13.79
CA LEU A 9 -19.93 -13.32 13.46
C LEU A 9 -21.45 -13.24 13.66
N THR A 10 -22.23 -13.70 12.70
CA THR A 10 -23.70 -13.58 12.68
C THR A 10 -24.35 -14.88 12.21
N PRO A 11 -25.67 -15.09 12.36
CA PRO A 11 -26.31 -16.33 11.91
C PRO A 11 -26.08 -16.67 10.43
N GLU A 12 -25.98 -15.65 9.57
CA GLU A 12 -25.84 -15.81 8.12
C GLU A 12 -24.45 -15.39 7.60
N GLY A 13 -23.54 -14.91 8.47
CA GLY A 13 -22.20 -14.46 8.10
C GLY A 13 -22.12 -13.18 7.26
N ARG A 14 -23.26 -12.64 6.78
CA ARG A 14 -23.30 -11.46 5.89
C ARG A 14 -22.77 -10.18 6.51
N SER A 15 -22.69 -10.09 7.84
CA SER A 15 -22.17 -8.91 8.52
C SER A 15 -20.65 -8.93 8.71
N SER A 16 -19.93 -9.95 8.22
CA SER A 16 -18.45 -9.91 8.22
C SER A 16 -17.96 -8.66 7.52
N LEU A 17 -17.11 -7.88 8.18
CA LEU A 17 -16.53 -6.68 7.59
C LEU A 17 -15.76 -6.99 6.30
N ALA A 18 -15.01 -8.09 6.24
CA ALA A 18 -14.43 -8.61 5.02
C ALA A 18 -14.81 -10.09 4.84
N PRO A 19 -15.25 -10.52 3.64
CA PRO A 19 -15.48 -11.92 3.35
C PRO A 19 -14.14 -12.68 3.26
N ALA A 20 -14.21 -14.01 3.24
CA ALA A 20 -13.04 -14.83 2.95
C ALA A 20 -12.50 -14.55 1.53
N PRO A 21 -11.18 -14.66 1.29
CA PRO A 21 -10.64 -14.57 -0.05
C PRO A 21 -11.21 -15.68 -0.98
N PRO A 22 -11.13 -15.53 -2.32
CA PRO A 22 -10.28 -14.59 -3.05
C PRO A 22 -10.72 -13.13 -2.93
N TRP A 23 -9.73 -12.25 -2.87
CA TRP A 23 -9.91 -10.80 -3.00
C TRP A 23 -9.22 -10.33 -4.28
N HIS A 24 -10.00 -9.78 -5.20
CA HIS A 24 -9.52 -9.23 -6.46
C HIS A 24 -9.35 -7.72 -6.31
N TYR A 25 -8.26 -7.18 -6.86
CA TYR A 25 -7.92 -5.75 -6.79
C TYR A 25 -7.57 -5.25 -8.19
N ALA A 26 -7.99 -4.04 -8.51
CA ALA A 26 -7.55 -3.26 -9.66
C ALA A 26 -7.38 -1.80 -9.24
N GLY A 27 -6.31 -1.15 -9.66
CA GLY A 27 -6.03 0.20 -9.19
C GLY A 27 -5.18 1.05 -10.13
N TRP A 28 -5.19 2.35 -9.83
CA TRP A 28 -4.32 3.37 -10.41
C TRP A 28 -3.29 3.79 -9.34
N LEU A 29 -2.00 3.58 -9.63
CA LEU A 29 -0.92 3.71 -8.65
C LEU A 29 0.09 4.77 -9.08
N PHE A 30 0.55 5.58 -8.12
CA PHE A 30 1.80 6.33 -8.21
C PHE A 30 2.83 5.60 -7.36
N SER A 31 4.01 5.37 -7.93
CA SER A 31 5.13 4.70 -7.25
C SER A 31 6.37 5.59 -7.39
N ILE A 32 7.02 5.92 -6.29
CA ILE A 32 8.18 6.81 -6.26
C ILE A 32 9.27 6.13 -5.43
N ASP A 33 10.33 5.69 -6.10
CA ASP A 33 11.55 5.17 -5.48
C ASP A 33 12.46 6.32 -5.08
N TYR A 34 13.04 6.25 -3.88
CA TYR A 34 13.89 7.28 -3.33
C TYR A 34 14.99 6.71 -2.43
N GLU A 35 16.05 7.49 -2.24
CA GLU A 35 17.11 7.22 -1.27
C GLU A 35 16.78 7.81 0.09
N LEU A 36 17.14 7.09 1.14
CA LEU A 36 17.06 7.54 2.52
C LEU A 36 18.29 7.08 3.30
N ASP A 37 18.36 7.43 4.58
CA ASP A 37 19.42 6.95 5.44
C ASP A 37 19.29 5.44 5.71
N ALA A 38 20.32 4.65 5.36
CA ALA A 38 20.28 3.20 5.52
C ALA A 38 20.19 2.75 6.99
N GLY A 39 20.81 3.50 7.92
CA GLY A 39 20.71 3.23 9.36
C GLY A 39 19.29 3.46 9.87
N THR A 40 18.65 4.55 9.42
CA THR A 40 17.25 4.85 9.73
C THR A 40 16.31 3.81 9.12
N ALA A 41 16.53 3.41 7.86
CA ALA A 41 15.77 2.36 7.19
C ALA A 41 15.87 1.02 7.95
N ALA A 42 17.07 0.66 8.42
CA ALA A 42 17.30 -0.57 9.17
C ALA A 42 16.52 -0.61 10.49
N ALA A 43 16.29 0.52 11.15
CA ALA A 43 15.51 0.59 12.39
C ALA A 43 14.03 0.19 12.23
N PHE A 44 13.52 0.16 10.99
CA PHE A 44 12.17 -0.27 10.66
C PHE A 44 12.08 -1.71 10.15
N LEU A 45 13.20 -2.44 10.05
CA LEU A 45 13.21 -3.84 9.66
C LEU A 45 13.08 -4.75 10.89
N PRO A 46 12.31 -5.85 10.83
CA PRO A 46 12.30 -6.85 11.89
C PRO A 46 13.68 -7.49 12.10
N ASP A 47 13.94 -7.96 13.31
CA ASP A 47 15.16 -8.72 13.62
C ASP A 47 15.33 -9.92 12.67
N GLY A 48 16.52 -10.06 12.09
CA GLY A 48 16.81 -11.14 11.14
C GLY A 48 16.11 -11.01 9.78
N PHE A 49 15.50 -9.86 9.45
CA PHE A 49 14.85 -9.66 8.15
C PHE A 49 15.85 -9.64 6.99
N GLY A 50 16.95 -8.91 7.14
CA GLY A 50 17.94 -8.66 6.09
C GLY A 50 18.67 -7.35 6.33
N THR A 51 19.39 -6.86 5.32
CA THR A 51 20.16 -5.61 5.42
C THR A 51 19.50 -4.51 4.59
N ALA A 52 19.12 -3.39 5.21
CA ALA A 52 18.53 -2.25 4.50
C ALA A 52 19.49 -1.70 3.42
N THR A 53 18.97 -1.41 2.23
CA THR A 53 19.79 -0.90 1.11
C THR A 53 19.95 0.62 1.11
N GLY A 54 19.20 1.32 1.95
CA GLY A 54 19.08 2.78 1.88
C GLY A 54 18.16 3.24 0.74
N ARG A 55 17.26 2.37 0.27
CA ARG A 55 16.18 2.70 -0.66
C ARG A 55 14.82 2.42 -0.06
N ALA A 56 13.83 3.21 -0.49
CA ALA A 56 12.44 2.98 -0.18
C ALA A 56 11.54 3.38 -1.35
N THR A 57 10.32 2.86 -1.35
CA THR A 57 9.28 3.25 -2.30
C THR A 57 8.09 3.78 -1.54
N VAL A 58 7.58 4.95 -1.91
CA VAL A 58 6.24 5.37 -1.51
C VAL A 58 5.27 5.07 -2.64
N HIS A 59 4.12 4.52 -2.27
CA HIS A 59 3.01 4.28 -3.17
C HIS A 59 1.78 5.09 -2.73
N PHE A 60 1.07 5.62 -3.71
CA PHE A 60 -0.30 6.12 -3.56
C PHE A 60 -1.19 5.36 -4.55
N ALA A 61 -2.34 4.86 -4.12
CA ALA A 61 -3.22 4.06 -4.96
C ALA A 61 -4.69 4.42 -4.80
N ASP A 62 -5.43 4.44 -5.91
CA ASP A 62 -6.91 4.43 -5.94
C ASP A 62 -7.32 3.01 -6.34
N TRP A 63 -7.80 2.24 -5.37
CA TRP A 63 -8.13 0.83 -5.52
C TRP A 63 -9.63 0.63 -5.68
N GLN A 64 -9.98 -0.35 -6.51
CA GLN A 64 -11.26 -1.03 -6.52
C GLN A 64 -11.03 -2.52 -6.25
N ALA A 65 -11.86 -3.12 -5.41
CA ALA A 65 -11.74 -4.50 -5.00
C ALA A 65 -13.11 -5.20 -4.95
N THR A 66 -13.10 -6.52 -5.14
CA THR A 66 -14.30 -7.37 -5.05
C THR A 66 -13.91 -8.82 -4.77
N SER A 67 -14.83 -9.59 -4.20
CA SER A 67 -14.70 -11.04 -4.08
C SER A 67 -15.46 -11.77 -5.17
N ASP A 68 -16.78 -11.62 -5.23
CA ASP A 68 -17.66 -12.33 -6.19
C ASP A 68 -18.32 -11.41 -7.23
N GLY A 69 -17.95 -10.13 -7.24
CA GLY A 69 -18.52 -9.09 -8.08
C GLY A 69 -19.64 -8.29 -7.41
N SER A 70 -20.21 -8.77 -6.30
CA SER A 70 -21.34 -8.08 -5.65
C SER A 70 -20.95 -6.73 -5.05
N GLU A 71 -19.73 -6.59 -4.53
CA GLU A 71 -19.26 -5.31 -3.97
C GLU A 71 -19.14 -4.22 -5.03
N LEU A 72 -18.98 -4.57 -6.31
CA LEU A 72 -18.90 -3.58 -7.39
C LEU A 72 -20.21 -2.81 -7.59
N LEU A 73 -21.33 -3.38 -7.13
CA LEU A 73 -22.64 -2.71 -7.15
C LEU A 73 -22.80 -1.70 -6.00
N ASP A 74 -21.92 -1.76 -4.99
CA ASP A 74 -21.88 -0.84 -3.87
C ASP A 74 -20.46 -0.27 -3.66
N PRO A 75 -20.09 0.76 -4.43
CA PRO A 75 -18.70 1.22 -4.54
C PRO A 75 -18.09 1.71 -3.22
N VAL A 76 -18.89 2.02 -2.20
CA VAL A 76 -18.37 2.35 -0.86
C VAL A 76 -17.67 1.15 -0.19
N TYR A 77 -18.04 -0.08 -0.56
CA TYR A 77 -17.38 -1.32 -0.09
C TYR A 77 -16.29 -1.81 -1.05
N ALA A 78 -16.41 -1.47 -2.34
CA ALA A 78 -15.42 -1.87 -3.34
C ALA A 78 -14.23 -0.92 -3.45
N GLN A 79 -14.40 0.39 -3.20
CA GLN A 79 -13.36 1.38 -3.48
C GLN A 79 -12.68 1.86 -2.20
N TYR A 80 -11.35 1.97 -2.24
CA TYR A 80 -10.56 2.59 -1.17
C TYR A 80 -9.29 3.20 -1.76
N ARG A 81 -8.69 4.13 -1.05
CA ARG A 81 -7.39 4.70 -1.39
C ARG A 81 -6.35 4.32 -0.35
N GLU A 82 -5.11 4.29 -0.79
CA GLU A 82 -4.03 3.74 0.01
C GLU A 82 -2.74 4.53 -0.20
N CYS A 83 -2.00 4.76 0.89
CA CYS A 83 -0.65 5.30 0.87
C CYS A 83 0.23 4.40 1.72
N PHE A 84 1.38 3.96 1.20
CA PHE A 84 2.29 3.10 1.94
C PHE A 84 3.74 3.30 1.54
N VAL A 85 4.63 3.00 2.49
CA VAL A 85 6.08 3.01 2.27
C VAL A 85 6.61 1.60 2.41
N LEU A 86 7.50 1.25 1.49
CA LEU A 86 8.24 0.00 1.48
C LEU A 86 9.73 0.29 1.66
N VAL A 87 10.35 -0.29 2.69
CA VAL A 87 11.80 -0.23 2.89
C VAL A 87 12.42 -1.40 2.14
N GLU A 88 13.39 -1.12 1.27
CA GLU A 88 14.12 -2.15 0.55
C GLU A 88 15.26 -2.73 1.42
N ALA A 89 15.40 -4.04 1.37
CA ALA A 89 16.48 -4.78 2.02
C ALA A 89 17.00 -5.90 1.11
N GLU A 90 18.24 -6.29 1.33
CA GLU A 90 18.81 -7.52 0.79
C GLU A 90 18.53 -8.70 1.74
N ARG A 91 17.88 -9.75 1.24
CA ARG A 91 17.59 -10.99 1.97
C ARG A 91 17.93 -12.18 1.07
N ALA A 92 18.80 -13.06 1.56
CA ALA A 92 19.27 -14.24 0.81
C ALA A 92 19.80 -13.91 -0.61
N GLY A 93 20.46 -12.76 -0.78
CA GLY A 93 21.06 -12.31 -2.04
C GLY A 93 20.04 -11.79 -3.06
N SER A 94 18.86 -11.38 -2.64
CA SER A 94 17.85 -10.76 -3.50
C SER A 94 17.19 -9.55 -2.81
N PRO A 95 16.82 -8.52 -3.59
CA PRO A 95 16.11 -7.37 -3.07
C PRO A 95 14.66 -7.76 -2.72
N VAL A 96 14.27 -7.40 -1.50
CA VAL A 96 12.91 -7.57 -0.98
C VAL A 96 12.45 -6.26 -0.33
N SER A 97 11.15 -6.17 -0.07
CA SER A 97 10.56 -5.02 0.62
C SER A 97 9.90 -5.41 1.93
N PHE A 98 10.05 -4.57 2.95
CA PHE A 98 9.26 -4.62 4.18
C PHE A 98 8.31 -3.43 4.24
N CYS A 99 7.07 -3.64 4.67
CA CYS A 99 6.08 -2.57 4.80
C CYS A 99 5.93 -2.12 6.27
N PRO A 100 6.63 -1.07 6.72
CA PRO A 100 6.48 -0.54 8.08
C PRO A 100 5.23 0.33 8.26
N PHE A 101 4.80 1.02 7.21
CA PHE A 101 3.70 2.00 7.29
C PHE A 101 2.79 1.92 6.08
N ILE A 102 1.48 1.89 6.35
CA ILE A 102 0.44 1.88 5.34
C ILE A 102 -0.86 2.48 5.91
N TYR A 103 -1.55 3.25 5.08
CA TYR A 103 -2.74 4.01 5.45
C TYR A 103 -3.81 3.83 4.40
N VAL A 104 -5.05 3.64 4.84
CA VAL A 104 -6.23 3.47 3.97
C VAL A 104 -7.39 4.31 4.47
N ASP A 105 -8.35 4.59 3.60
CA ASP A 105 -9.56 5.33 3.95
C ASP A 105 -10.81 4.44 4.20
N GLN A 106 -10.68 3.12 4.04
CA GLN A 106 -11.75 2.15 4.32
C GLN A 106 -11.33 1.07 5.32
N ASP A 107 -12.25 0.75 6.24
CA ASP A 107 -12.08 -0.26 7.29
C ASP A 107 -12.01 -1.69 6.75
N VAL A 108 -12.76 -2.02 5.70
CA VAL A 108 -12.67 -3.30 4.98
C VAL A 108 -11.22 -3.54 4.52
N SER A 109 -10.61 -2.52 3.91
CA SER A 109 -9.21 -2.59 3.46
C SER A 109 -8.25 -2.71 4.64
N LEU A 110 -8.52 -2.00 5.74
CA LEU A 110 -7.72 -2.05 6.96
C LEU A 110 -7.65 -3.48 7.52
N ILE A 111 -8.80 -4.13 7.69
CA ILE A 111 -8.85 -5.49 8.24
C ILE A 111 -8.23 -6.50 7.27
N ARG A 112 -8.52 -6.42 5.96
CA ARG A 112 -7.83 -7.26 4.97
C ARG A 112 -6.31 -7.09 5.05
N GLY A 113 -5.82 -5.86 5.27
CA GLY A 113 -4.41 -5.57 5.44
C GLY A 113 -3.81 -6.25 6.66
N TRP A 114 -4.46 -6.15 7.82
CA TRP A 114 -3.99 -6.79 9.05
C TRP A 114 -3.88 -8.31 8.90
N LEU A 115 -4.86 -8.94 8.23
CA LEU A 115 -4.84 -10.37 7.93
C LEU A 115 -3.69 -10.77 6.97
N GLN A 116 -3.17 -9.83 6.20
CA GLN A 116 -2.03 -10.02 5.31
C GLN A 116 -0.68 -9.61 5.93
N GLY A 117 -0.67 -9.16 7.18
CA GLY A 117 0.51 -8.63 7.87
C GLY A 117 0.89 -7.19 7.48
N LEU A 118 0.01 -6.46 6.80
CA LEU A 118 0.20 -5.06 6.46
C LEU A 118 -0.33 -4.16 7.60
N PRO A 119 0.49 -3.30 8.22
CA PRO A 119 0.14 -2.56 9.43
C PRO A 119 -0.75 -1.33 9.17
N LYS A 120 -1.93 -1.57 8.57
CA LYS A 120 -2.82 -0.51 8.09
C LYS A 120 -3.39 0.36 9.22
N LYS A 121 -3.34 1.68 9.03
CA LYS A 121 -4.08 2.68 9.82
C LYS A 121 -5.11 3.40 8.95
N LEU A 122 -6.14 3.99 9.57
CA LEU A 122 -7.06 4.88 8.87
C LEU A 122 -6.40 6.25 8.59
N GLY A 123 -6.57 6.74 7.37
CA GLY A 123 -6.12 8.04 6.90
C GLY A 123 -7.00 8.54 5.74
N SER A 124 -6.85 9.82 5.39
CA SER A 124 -7.44 10.40 4.19
C SER A 124 -6.37 10.44 3.11
N VAL A 125 -6.56 9.64 2.07
CA VAL A 125 -5.66 9.56 0.92
C VAL A 125 -6.36 10.12 -0.30
N TRP A 126 -5.64 10.93 -1.07
CA TRP A 126 -6.13 11.46 -2.35
C TRP A 126 -5.02 11.42 -3.36
N LEU A 127 -5.37 11.11 -4.60
CA LEU A 127 -4.48 11.14 -5.75
C LEU A 127 -5.26 11.59 -6.98
N THR A 128 -4.56 12.22 -7.92
CA THR A 128 -5.15 12.67 -9.19
C THR A 128 -5.53 11.47 -10.04
N ARG A 129 -6.80 11.43 -10.47
CA ARG A 129 -7.31 10.40 -11.39
C ARG A 129 -6.91 10.76 -12.82
N SER A 130 -6.64 9.73 -13.63
CA SER A 130 -6.52 9.84 -15.09
C SER A 130 -7.77 9.26 -15.73
N TYR A 131 -8.47 10.06 -16.52
CA TYR A 131 -9.67 9.66 -17.26
C TYR A 131 -9.34 9.43 -18.74
N PRO A 132 -10.03 8.50 -19.43
CA PRO A 132 -9.77 8.20 -20.84
C PRO A 132 -10.39 9.25 -21.78
N VAL A 133 -10.10 10.52 -21.54
CA VAL A 133 -10.60 11.67 -22.32
C VAL A 133 -9.46 12.66 -22.56
N ASP A 134 -9.37 13.18 -23.79
CA ASP A 134 -8.35 14.18 -24.14
C ASP A 134 -8.81 15.59 -23.74
N HIS A 135 -8.75 15.86 -22.44
CA HIS A 135 -9.04 17.15 -21.83
C HIS A 135 -8.07 17.40 -20.67
N VAL A 136 -7.67 18.65 -20.43
CA VAL A 136 -6.69 18.97 -19.37
C VAL A 136 -7.13 18.53 -17.97
N ALA A 137 -8.43 18.62 -17.67
CA ALA A 137 -9.01 18.11 -16.42
C ALA A 137 -9.07 16.57 -16.33
N GLY A 138 -8.92 15.88 -17.46
CA GLY A 138 -8.84 14.42 -17.51
C GLY A 138 -7.48 13.87 -17.13
N ALA A 139 -6.46 14.73 -16.96
CA ALA A 139 -5.07 14.36 -16.67
C ALA A 139 -4.55 13.21 -17.59
N PRO A 140 -4.60 13.39 -18.93
CA PRO A 140 -4.31 12.33 -19.88
C PRO A 140 -2.87 11.83 -19.73
N SER A 141 -2.63 10.54 -19.88
CA SER A 141 -1.30 9.94 -19.66
C SER A 141 -0.29 10.25 -20.79
N ARG A 142 0.21 11.49 -20.82
CA ARG A 142 1.19 12.01 -21.79
C ARG A 142 2.18 12.98 -21.14
N ALA A 143 3.29 13.27 -21.84
CA ALA A 143 4.31 14.21 -21.40
C ALA A 143 3.73 15.55 -20.90
N GLY A 144 4.25 16.05 -19.78
CA GLY A 144 3.84 17.31 -19.15
C GLY A 144 2.59 17.22 -18.26
N THR A 145 1.91 16.07 -18.21
CA THR A 145 0.75 15.88 -17.34
C THR A 145 1.15 15.86 -15.89
N ARG A 146 0.49 16.67 -15.07
CA ARG A 146 0.78 16.83 -13.65
C ARG A 146 -0.21 16.05 -12.81
N LEU A 147 0.30 15.28 -11.85
CA LEU A 147 -0.49 14.46 -10.94
C LEU A 147 -0.07 14.77 -9.50
N GLY A 148 -1.04 14.98 -8.61
CA GLY A 148 -0.79 15.20 -7.19
C GLY A 148 -1.32 14.06 -6.33
N ALA A 149 -0.66 13.78 -5.21
CA ALA A 149 -1.14 12.86 -4.19
C ALA A 149 -0.88 13.35 -2.76
N SER A 150 -1.65 12.84 -1.81
CA SER A 150 -1.58 13.25 -0.41
C SER A 150 -2.09 12.21 0.57
N LEU A 151 -1.52 12.24 1.77
CA LEU A 151 -1.96 11.48 2.93
C LEU A 151 -2.13 12.43 4.13
N ALA A 152 -3.28 12.38 4.79
CA ALA A 152 -3.48 12.96 6.12
C ALA A 152 -4.00 11.91 7.11
N VAL A 153 -3.61 12.02 8.38
CA VAL A 153 -4.09 11.15 9.47
C VAL A 153 -4.52 12.05 10.62
N LYS A 154 -5.79 11.93 11.04
CA LYS A 154 -6.36 12.74 12.14
C LYS A 154 -6.04 14.24 11.97
N ASP A 155 -6.38 14.77 10.79
CA ASP A 155 -6.17 16.17 10.37
C ASP A 155 -4.71 16.66 10.30
N ARG A 156 -3.74 15.73 10.34
CA ARG A 156 -2.32 16.04 10.15
C ARG A 156 -1.85 15.54 8.80
N ARG A 157 -1.30 16.44 7.99
CA ARG A 157 -0.62 16.07 6.74
C ARG A 157 0.59 15.21 7.07
N LEU A 158 0.69 14.01 6.48
CA LEU A 158 1.84 13.12 6.65
C LEU A 158 2.64 12.92 5.36
N ALA A 159 2.01 13.02 4.19
CA ALA A 159 2.73 12.97 2.91
C ALA A 159 2.11 13.85 1.83
N GLN A 160 2.95 14.40 0.97
CA GLN A 160 2.60 15.06 -0.30
C GLN A 160 3.49 14.54 -1.41
N ALA A 161 2.93 14.34 -2.59
CA ALA A 161 3.69 14.06 -3.79
C ALA A 161 3.15 14.82 -5.00
N ALA A 162 4.04 15.23 -5.88
CA ALA A 162 3.72 15.80 -7.19
C ALA A 162 4.55 15.09 -8.26
N LEU A 163 3.89 14.61 -9.31
CA LEU A 163 4.51 13.94 -10.44
C LEU A 163 4.27 14.77 -11.72
N THR A 164 5.24 14.77 -12.62
CA THR A 164 5.10 15.25 -14.00
C THR A 164 5.48 14.13 -14.94
N LEU A 165 4.52 13.64 -15.73
CA LEU A 165 4.77 12.55 -16.68
C LEU A 165 5.77 13.02 -17.75
N THR A 166 6.76 12.18 -18.06
CA THR A 166 7.80 12.50 -19.05
C THR A 166 7.39 12.12 -20.48
N GLY A 167 6.37 11.27 -20.62
CA GLY A 167 5.96 10.64 -21.89
C GLY A 167 6.72 9.36 -22.23
N GLY A 168 7.70 8.97 -21.40
CA GLY A 168 8.37 7.67 -21.51
C GLY A 168 7.59 6.53 -20.86
N GLU A 169 8.02 5.30 -21.14
CA GLU A 169 7.53 4.10 -20.48
C GLU A 169 8.00 4.06 -19.02
N GLY A 170 7.06 3.86 -18.09
CA GLY A 170 7.33 3.77 -16.66
C GLY A 170 7.74 2.36 -16.25
N ARG A 171 8.48 2.26 -15.13
CA ARG A 171 8.87 0.98 -14.56
C ARG A 171 7.94 0.54 -13.44
N HIS A 172 7.92 -0.77 -13.21
CA HIS A 172 7.35 -1.33 -11.99
C HIS A 172 8.34 -1.06 -10.84
N LEU A 173 7.84 -0.52 -9.73
CA LEU A 173 8.62 -0.15 -8.55
C LEU A 173 7.98 -0.75 -7.29
N GLY A 174 8.75 -0.89 -6.21
CA GLY A 174 8.26 -1.35 -4.91
C GLY A 174 7.47 -2.65 -4.97
N LEU A 175 6.21 -2.62 -4.52
CA LEU A 175 5.30 -3.79 -4.49
C LEU A 175 5.18 -4.49 -5.84
N LEU A 176 5.33 -3.74 -6.93
CA LEU A 176 5.17 -4.22 -8.30
C LEU A 176 6.41 -4.94 -8.84
N ALA A 177 7.57 -4.72 -8.21
CA ALA A 177 8.87 -5.19 -8.70
C ALA A 177 9.51 -6.28 -7.82
N ARG A 178 9.21 -6.29 -6.51
CA ARG A 178 9.91 -7.13 -5.53
C ARG A 178 8.96 -7.77 -4.52
N PRO A 179 9.32 -8.95 -3.95
CA PRO A 179 8.55 -9.57 -2.89
C PRO A 179 8.39 -8.62 -1.70
N THR A 180 7.16 -8.49 -1.20
CA THR A 180 6.82 -7.63 -0.07
C THR A 180 6.44 -8.46 1.15
N TYR A 181 6.98 -8.06 2.30
CA TYR A 181 6.81 -8.71 3.59
C TYR A 181 6.15 -7.77 4.59
N GLY A 182 5.48 -8.39 5.56
CA GLY A 182 4.83 -7.73 6.69
C GLY A 182 4.87 -8.61 7.93
N LEU A 183 4.17 -8.17 8.98
CA LEU A 183 4.10 -8.85 10.27
C LEU A 183 2.64 -9.17 10.60
N PHE A 184 2.31 -10.46 10.72
CA PHE A 184 0.99 -10.92 11.13
C PHE A 184 0.98 -11.33 12.59
N GLY A 185 0.13 -10.71 13.40
CA GLY A 185 -0.09 -11.06 14.80
C GLY A 185 -0.97 -10.03 15.47
N LEU A 186 -1.83 -10.47 16.40
CA LEU A 186 -2.73 -9.58 17.14
C LEU A 186 -2.36 -9.58 18.63
N PRO A 187 -2.38 -8.41 19.29
CA PRO A 187 -2.29 -8.35 20.74
C PRO A 187 -3.56 -8.93 21.37
N SER A 188 -3.48 -9.27 22.66
CA SER A 188 -4.62 -9.76 23.44
C SER A 188 -4.72 -9.06 24.78
N ILE A 189 -5.95 -8.89 25.26
CA ILE A 189 -6.24 -8.43 26.63
C ILE A 189 -6.85 -9.55 27.49
N VAL A 190 -6.93 -10.78 26.96
CA VAL A 190 -7.47 -11.92 27.68
C VAL A 190 -6.51 -12.32 28.80
N GLY A 191 -6.95 -12.10 30.04
CA GLY A 191 -6.11 -12.31 31.22
C GLY A 191 -4.99 -11.27 31.37
N GLY A 192 -5.17 -10.06 30.83
CA GLY A 192 -4.20 -8.96 30.92
C GLY A 192 -3.60 -8.55 29.57
N ALA A 193 -2.94 -7.40 29.53
CA ALA A 193 -2.33 -6.88 28.31
C ALA A 193 -1.13 -7.74 27.87
N LYS A 194 -1.23 -8.29 26.66
CA LYS A 194 -0.19 -9.11 26.02
C LYS A 194 0.08 -8.55 24.62
N PRO A 195 1.34 -8.16 24.31
CA PRO A 195 1.70 -7.73 22.97
C PRO A 195 1.56 -8.90 21.98
N ALA A 196 1.48 -8.58 20.69
CA ALA A 196 1.55 -9.60 19.65
C ALA A 196 2.94 -10.25 19.64
N GLU A 197 3.00 -11.54 19.34
CA GLU A 197 4.22 -12.23 18.88
C GLU A 197 4.10 -12.39 17.36
N PRO A 198 4.44 -11.35 16.57
CA PRO A 198 4.14 -11.34 15.16
C PRO A 198 5.00 -12.33 14.38
N GLN A 199 4.39 -12.97 13.39
CA GLN A 199 5.05 -13.81 12.41
C GLN A 199 5.39 -12.99 11.17
N LEU A 200 6.62 -13.14 10.67
CA LEU A 200 6.99 -12.61 9.37
C LEU A 200 6.18 -13.35 8.29
N VAL A 201 5.49 -12.59 7.45
CA VAL A 201 4.70 -13.14 6.35
C VAL A 201 5.06 -12.44 5.04
N ARG A 202 4.99 -13.19 3.95
CA ARG A 202 5.19 -12.69 2.60
C ARG A 202 3.85 -12.58 1.88
N MET A 203 3.60 -11.43 1.26
CA MET A 203 2.44 -11.25 0.39
C MET A 203 2.51 -12.21 -0.79
N VAL A 204 1.40 -12.91 -1.06
CA VAL A 204 1.22 -13.75 -2.25
C VAL A 204 0.11 -13.15 -3.08
N ALA A 205 0.46 -12.76 -4.30
CA ALA A 205 -0.45 -12.18 -5.26
C ALA A 205 -0.41 -13.01 -6.55
N ASP A 206 -1.57 -13.55 -6.90
CA ASP A 206 -1.85 -14.34 -8.09
C ASP A 206 -2.49 -13.45 -9.18
N ALA A 207 -2.60 -13.96 -10.40
CA ALA A 207 -3.29 -13.29 -11.52
C ALA A 207 -2.90 -11.80 -11.67
N LYS A 208 -1.59 -11.53 -11.64
CA LYS A 208 -1.05 -10.17 -11.78
C LYS A 208 -1.22 -9.72 -13.23
N GLU A 209 -1.88 -8.58 -13.41
CA GLU A 209 -2.08 -7.94 -14.70
C GLU A 209 -1.55 -6.50 -14.64
N PHE A 210 -0.70 -6.15 -15.59
CA PHE A 210 -0.11 -4.82 -15.70
C PHE A 210 -0.72 -4.09 -16.89
N GLY A 211 -1.35 -2.95 -16.62
CA GLY A 211 -1.68 -1.99 -17.67
C GLY A 211 -0.49 -1.12 -18.03
N PRO A 212 -0.69 -0.04 -18.81
CA PRO A 212 0.36 0.89 -19.13
C PRO A 212 0.95 1.57 -17.88
N PHE A 213 2.27 1.70 -17.85
CA PHE A 213 3.02 2.53 -16.89
C PHE A 213 3.70 3.69 -17.61
N TYR A 214 3.67 4.85 -16.97
CA TYR A 214 4.19 6.11 -17.49
C TYR A 214 5.27 6.65 -16.57
N ALA A 215 6.46 6.89 -17.12
CA ALA A 215 7.56 7.48 -16.38
C ALA A 215 7.25 8.92 -15.97
N ALA A 216 7.75 9.33 -14.81
CA ALA A 216 7.53 10.66 -14.26
C ALA A 216 8.77 11.20 -13.54
N ASP A 217 8.92 12.52 -13.58
CA ASP A 217 9.69 13.25 -12.56
C ASP A 217 8.79 13.44 -11.34
N ALA A 218 9.33 13.35 -10.12
CA ALA A 218 8.54 13.46 -8.91
C ALA A 218 9.24 14.20 -7.77
N GLU A 219 8.42 14.86 -6.97
CA GLU A 219 8.76 15.40 -5.65
C GLU A 219 7.89 14.70 -4.61
N VAL A 220 8.46 14.37 -3.46
CA VAL A 220 7.73 13.81 -2.32
C VAL A 220 8.26 14.38 -1.01
N GLU A 221 7.35 14.75 -0.12
CA GLU A 221 7.65 15.21 1.23
C GLU A 221 6.88 14.36 2.26
N LEU A 222 7.56 13.94 3.32
CA LEU A 222 6.97 13.27 4.48
C LEU A 222 7.07 14.20 5.70
N TYR A 223 5.94 14.43 6.37
CA TYR A 223 5.82 15.45 7.42
C TYR A 223 5.75 14.84 8.83
N PRO A 224 6.41 15.48 9.82
CA PRO A 224 6.42 14.98 11.19
C PRO A 224 5.03 15.02 11.84
N SER A 225 4.78 14.06 12.73
CA SER A 225 3.54 13.95 13.49
C SER A 225 3.83 13.44 14.91
N PRO A 226 3.10 13.91 15.94
CA PRO A 226 3.34 13.48 17.32
C PRO A 226 2.96 12.02 17.60
N ARG A 227 2.26 11.36 16.68
CA ARG A 227 1.72 9.99 16.84
C ARG A 227 1.98 9.12 15.61
N ASP A 228 2.89 9.55 14.75
CA ASP A 228 3.22 8.85 13.52
C ASP A 228 4.69 9.12 13.14
N GLU A 229 5.40 8.05 12.81
CA GLU A 229 6.84 8.06 12.58
C GLU A 229 7.20 8.00 11.08
N LEU A 230 6.22 8.10 10.19
CA LEU A 230 6.43 8.06 8.73
C LEU A 230 7.53 9.03 8.25
N ALA A 231 7.62 10.22 8.86
CA ALA A 231 8.62 11.23 8.51
C ALA A 231 10.08 10.78 8.76
N MET A 232 10.32 9.76 9.59
CA MET A 232 11.65 9.18 9.76
C MET A 232 12.15 8.51 8.48
N LEU A 233 11.25 8.09 7.59
CA LEU A 233 11.58 7.53 6.27
C LEU A 233 11.60 8.59 5.17
N ALA A 234 11.79 9.88 5.51
CA ALA A 234 11.78 10.96 4.54
C ALA A 234 12.84 10.78 3.44
N PRO A 235 12.51 11.13 2.18
CA PRO A 235 13.44 11.03 1.06
C PRO A 235 14.60 12.01 1.22
N LYS A 236 15.83 11.53 1.00
CA LYS A 236 17.00 12.38 0.71
C LYS A 236 17.00 12.81 -0.76
N ARG A 237 16.57 11.91 -1.65
CA ARG A 237 16.57 12.12 -3.10
C ARG A 237 15.62 11.16 -3.80
N VAL A 238 14.77 11.66 -4.70
CA VAL A 238 13.96 10.82 -5.59
C VAL A 238 14.86 10.21 -6.67
N LEU A 239 14.66 8.92 -6.95
CA LEU A 239 15.42 8.15 -7.93
C LEU A 239 14.63 7.95 -9.22
N GLU A 240 13.41 7.47 -9.09
CA GLU A 240 12.56 7.06 -10.20
C GLU A 240 11.09 7.16 -9.77
N ALA A 241 10.21 7.57 -10.68
CA ALA A 241 8.78 7.56 -10.42
C ALA A 241 8.00 7.06 -11.63
N SER A 242 6.87 6.41 -11.35
CA SER A 242 5.96 5.92 -12.38
C SER A 242 4.51 5.94 -11.91
N ALA A 243 3.61 6.20 -12.84
CA ALA A 243 2.17 6.08 -12.64
C ALA A 243 1.60 5.00 -13.56
N GLY A 244 0.75 4.10 -13.07
CA GLY A 244 0.28 2.99 -13.89
C GLY A 244 -0.91 2.22 -13.30
N TYR A 245 -1.47 1.34 -14.11
CA TYR A 245 -2.59 0.48 -13.72
C TYR A 245 -2.11 -0.92 -13.38
N PHE A 246 -2.62 -1.49 -12.30
CA PHE A 246 -2.25 -2.82 -11.85
C PHE A 246 -3.46 -3.55 -11.27
N ALA A 247 -3.54 -4.85 -11.52
CA ALA A 247 -4.53 -5.74 -10.91
C ALA A 247 -3.87 -7.02 -10.38
N MET A 248 -4.47 -7.58 -9.33
CA MET A 248 -4.01 -8.81 -8.69
C MET A 248 -5.13 -9.50 -7.93
N THR A 249 -4.91 -10.76 -7.59
CA THR A 249 -5.76 -11.55 -6.69
C THR A 249 -4.97 -12.01 -5.48
N VAL A 250 -5.55 -11.89 -4.29
CA VAL A 250 -4.97 -12.41 -3.04
C VAL A 250 -5.84 -13.56 -2.54
N THR A 251 -5.21 -14.72 -2.36
CA THR A 251 -5.84 -15.94 -1.80
C THR A 251 -5.26 -16.33 -0.44
N GLN A 252 -4.02 -15.92 -0.15
CA GLN A 252 -3.25 -16.31 1.02
C GLN A 252 -2.05 -15.38 1.27
N VAL A 253 -1.37 -15.60 2.39
CA VAL A 253 0.01 -15.15 2.62
C VAL A 253 0.90 -16.36 2.89
N ALA A 254 2.17 -16.28 2.54
CA ALA A 254 3.15 -17.33 2.84
C ALA A 254 3.92 -17.00 4.12
N ALA A 255 4.39 -18.03 4.84
CA ALA A 255 5.38 -17.82 5.90
C ALA A 255 6.65 -17.18 5.32
N GLY A 256 7.17 -16.18 6.04
CA GLY A 256 8.27 -15.30 5.60
C GLY A 256 9.67 -15.83 5.83
#